data_AF-U7PRE7-F1
#
_entry.id   AF-U7PRE7-F1
#
_cell.length_a   1.000
_cell.length_b   1.000
_cell.length_c   1.000
_cell.angle_alpha   90.00
_cell.angle_beta   90.00
_cell.angle_gamma   90.00
#
_symmetry.space_group_name_H-M   'P 1'
#
loop_
_entity.id
_entity.type
_entity.pdbx_description
1 polymer ?
#
loop_
_entity_poly.entity_id
_entity_poly.type
_entity_poly.pdbx_seq_one_letter_code
_entity_poly.pdbx_strand_id
1 'polypeptide(L)'
;MLFARNSRHILRRPRPQTSGLLSLSLPSSSTSFSITSPSSPSTPTQTCRSFVSDADVDKARTYCVNQLRSGDYDAHLVRHFLPRGVRDAYLALRALNLELARLPETVSNPTIGAMRMQFWKDAVNNTFDGQPPREPVSMLLYAALAGLAAREGGAGSSFSSIRFWLQRFISTRQQYMDNRPFANMAALEEYAESTYATLMYVTLAMLPLRSMHVDHLASHIGKACGIAAILRGIPVLASPQPPPGGAAPHSLPPRNPVLLLPLDILADVGVREEDVYRQGPAAPGLSEAVFRVATRANDHLITAREMLKNIRAGQDPGHDYEHEGETGHTYAAEDGEGGRDELRALQRGFNVLLEAIPAQDYLTRLETADFDAFRVKSGWKLPWSLYRAQSTQKI
;
A
#
# COMPACT_ATOMS: atom_id res chain seq x y z
N MET A 1 2.49 25.58 11.06
CA MET A 1 3.40 24.42 11.03
C MET A 1 3.08 23.46 12.17
N LEU A 2 1.82 23.01 12.24
CA LEU A 2 1.30 21.91 13.04
C LEU A 2 2.12 20.64 12.82
N PHE A 3 2.37 20.26 11.56
CA PHE A 3 3.12 19.04 11.26
C PHE A 3 4.63 19.20 11.50
N ALA A 4 5.19 20.41 11.33
CA ALA A 4 6.62 20.64 11.59
C ALA A 4 6.95 20.96 13.07
N ARG A 5 5.97 21.38 13.89
CA ARG A 5 6.19 21.70 15.32
C ARG A 5 5.83 20.57 16.29
N ASN A 6 4.98 19.62 15.90
CA ASN A 6 4.51 18.56 16.81
C ASN A 6 5.53 17.46 17.16
N SER A 7 6.80 17.58 16.78
CA SER A 7 7.88 16.75 17.37
C SER A 7 8.20 17.08 18.85
N ARG A 8 7.41 17.93 19.53
CA ARG A 8 7.72 18.42 20.89
C ARG A 8 6.60 18.36 21.94
N HIS A 9 5.39 17.90 21.67
CA HIS A 9 4.36 17.76 22.71
C HIS A 9 3.56 16.47 22.64
N ILE A 10 3.66 15.74 23.74
CA ILE A 10 3.06 14.45 24.08
C ILE A 10 1.73 14.69 24.84
N LEU A 11 0.80 13.72 24.73
CA LEU A 11 -0.32 13.36 25.63
C LEU A 11 -1.63 14.18 25.59
N ARG A 12 -2.68 13.58 25.01
CA ARG A 12 -3.76 12.83 25.71
C ARG A 12 -4.91 12.50 24.75
N ARG A 13 -5.20 11.21 24.52
CA ARG A 13 -6.53 10.75 24.05
C ARG A 13 -7.16 9.82 25.12
N PRO A 14 -8.50 9.81 25.27
CA PRO A 14 -9.18 9.08 26.33
C PRO A 14 -9.39 7.59 25.98
N ARG A 15 -9.46 6.75 27.02
CA ARG A 15 -9.66 5.29 27.00
C ARG A 15 -10.99 4.88 26.33
N PRO A 16 -11.06 3.74 25.61
CA PRO A 16 -12.33 3.15 25.20
C PRO A 16 -12.97 2.38 26.36
N GLN A 17 -14.30 2.45 26.47
CA GLN A 17 -15.09 1.61 27.36
C GLN A 17 -15.36 0.26 26.68
N THR A 18 -15.02 -0.81 27.38
CA THR A 18 -15.34 -2.19 27.04
C THR A 18 -16.84 -2.45 27.23
N SER A 19 -17.50 -3.06 26.25
CA SER A 19 -18.76 -3.78 26.44
C SER A 19 -18.65 -5.11 25.70
N GLY A 20 -18.50 -6.19 26.48
CA GLY A 20 -18.54 -7.54 25.97
C GLY A 20 -19.98 -8.03 25.87
N LEU A 21 -20.30 -8.77 24.81
CA LEU A 21 -21.42 -9.70 24.80
C LEU A 21 -21.08 -10.91 23.91
N LEU A 22 -20.95 -12.04 24.60
CA LEU A 22 -21.49 -13.38 24.30
C LEU A 22 -21.22 -14.01 22.93
N SER A 23 -20.43 -15.08 22.99
CA SER A 23 -20.33 -16.15 22.02
C SER A 23 -21.63 -16.98 21.95
N LEU A 24 -22.03 -17.33 20.74
CA LEU A 24 -22.93 -18.46 20.46
C LEU A 24 -22.32 -19.28 19.32
N SER A 25 -21.88 -20.48 19.68
CA SER A 25 -21.46 -21.55 18.79
C SER A 25 -22.68 -22.19 18.13
N LEU A 26 -22.59 -22.46 16.83
CA LEU A 26 -23.50 -23.34 16.09
C LEU A 26 -22.67 -24.41 15.36
N PRO A 27 -23.11 -25.68 15.38
CA PRO A 27 -22.32 -26.82 14.91
C PRO A 27 -22.41 -27.01 13.39
N SER A 28 -21.35 -27.62 12.84
CA SER A 28 -21.25 -28.11 11.46
C SER A 28 -22.28 -29.18 11.13
N SER A 29 -22.87 -29.09 9.94
CA SER A 29 -23.54 -30.21 9.27
C SER A 29 -22.98 -30.34 7.86
N SER A 30 -22.23 -31.41 7.66
CA SER A 30 -21.69 -31.84 6.38
C SER A 30 -22.77 -32.51 5.54
N THR A 31 -22.92 -32.09 4.28
CA THR A 31 -23.64 -32.87 3.26
C THR A 31 -22.71 -33.06 2.06
N SER A 32 -22.11 -34.23 2.02
CA SER A 32 -21.37 -34.79 0.89
C SER A 32 -22.35 -35.23 -0.20
N PHE A 33 -22.22 -34.67 -1.40
CA PHE A 33 -22.78 -35.25 -2.62
C PHE A 33 -21.63 -35.74 -3.50
N SER A 34 -21.52 -37.06 -3.60
CA SER A 34 -20.63 -37.76 -4.51
C SER A 34 -21.35 -37.93 -5.85
N ILE A 35 -20.83 -37.30 -6.91
CA ILE A 35 -21.19 -37.64 -8.29
C ILE A 35 -19.94 -38.16 -8.97
N THR A 36 -19.90 -39.48 -9.11
CA THR A 36 -19.01 -40.22 -10.00
C THR A 36 -19.40 -39.97 -11.45
N SER A 37 -18.43 -39.60 -12.29
CA SER A 37 -18.50 -39.73 -13.75
C SER A 37 -17.10 -39.81 -14.36
N PRO A 38 -16.94 -40.47 -15.52
CA PRO A 38 -15.83 -41.37 -15.78
C PRO A 38 -14.65 -40.74 -16.55
N SER A 39 -13.53 -41.43 -16.39
CA SER A 39 -12.25 -41.37 -17.11
C SER A 39 -12.35 -40.98 -18.59
N SER A 40 -11.49 -40.04 -19.00
CA SER A 40 -11.09 -39.81 -20.41
C SER A 40 -9.66 -39.24 -20.45
N PRO A 41 -8.92 -39.45 -21.55
CA PRO A 41 -7.51 -39.82 -21.52
C PRO A 41 -6.54 -38.64 -21.44
N SER A 42 -5.38 -38.93 -20.85
CA SER A 42 -4.18 -38.10 -20.76
C SER A 42 -3.85 -37.39 -22.07
N THR A 43 -3.98 -36.07 -22.07
CA THR A 43 -3.38 -35.18 -23.08
C THR A 43 -1.97 -34.83 -22.61
N PRO A 44 -0.93 -34.86 -23.48
CA PRO A 44 0.41 -34.53 -23.06
C PRO A 44 0.46 -33.07 -22.62
N THR A 45 0.77 -32.84 -21.35
CA THR A 45 1.10 -31.52 -20.81
C THR A 45 2.32 -31.01 -21.57
N GLN A 46 2.12 -30.16 -22.59
CA GLN A 46 3.19 -29.32 -23.10
C GLN A 46 3.57 -28.38 -21.96
N THR A 47 4.55 -28.78 -21.15
CA THR A 47 5.30 -27.86 -20.31
C THR A 47 6.04 -26.89 -21.22
N CYS A 48 5.38 -25.82 -21.62
CA CYS A 48 6.06 -24.65 -22.13
C CYS A 48 6.86 -24.10 -20.94
N ARG A 49 8.10 -24.54 -20.78
CA ARG A 49 9.03 -23.92 -19.83
C ARG A 49 9.17 -22.46 -20.29
N SER A 50 8.49 -21.54 -19.61
CA SER A 50 8.69 -20.11 -19.78
C SER A 50 10.09 -19.76 -19.28
N PHE A 51 11.09 -19.90 -20.16
CA PHE A 51 12.44 -19.45 -19.86
C PHE A 51 12.42 -17.92 -19.81
N VAL A 52 12.43 -17.36 -18.59
CA VAL A 52 12.63 -15.93 -18.35
C VAL A 52 14.13 -15.69 -18.43
N SER A 53 14.59 -14.99 -19.46
CA SER A 53 16.01 -14.68 -19.63
C SER A 53 16.43 -13.44 -18.83
N ASP A 54 17.72 -13.30 -18.53
CA ASP A 54 18.26 -12.09 -17.89
C ASP A 54 17.92 -10.81 -18.69
N ALA A 55 17.90 -10.91 -20.02
CA ALA A 55 17.50 -9.82 -20.90
C ALA A 55 16.02 -9.44 -20.75
N ASP A 56 15.13 -10.40 -20.48
CA ASP A 56 13.72 -10.14 -20.19
C ASP A 56 13.57 -9.44 -18.84
N VAL A 57 14.33 -9.88 -17.83
CA VAL A 57 14.36 -9.24 -16.50
C VAL A 57 14.88 -7.80 -16.58
N ASP A 58 15.93 -7.54 -17.36
CA ASP A 58 16.48 -6.19 -17.54
C ASP A 58 15.49 -5.24 -18.21
N LYS A 59 14.78 -5.72 -19.24
CA LYS A 59 13.69 -4.97 -19.89
C LYS A 59 12.55 -4.71 -18.92
N ALA A 60 12.14 -5.73 -18.17
CA ALA A 60 11.09 -5.63 -17.16
C ALA A 60 11.43 -4.61 -16.06
N ARG A 61 12.68 -4.64 -15.57
CA ARG A 61 13.22 -3.68 -14.61
C ARG A 61 13.19 -2.27 -15.16
N THR A 62 13.65 -2.08 -16.40
CA THR A 62 13.65 -0.77 -17.08
C THR A 62 12.24 -0.21 -17.22
N TYR A 63 11.28 -1.05 -17.61
CA TYR A 63 9.86 -0.68 -17.67
C TYR A 63 9.34 -0.22 -16.30
N CYS A 64 9.53 -1.02 -15.25
CA CYS A 64 9.04 -0.69 -13.91
C CYS A 64 9.69 0.59 -13.37
N VAL A 65 11.00 0.78 -13.60
CA VAL A 65 11.70 2.03 -13.23
C VAL A 65 11.07 3.24 -13.93
N ASN A 66 10.77 3.13 -15.22
CA ASN A 66 10.18 4.22 -15.99
C ASN A 66 8.74 4.51 -15.55
N GLN A 67 7.95 3.48 -15.22
CA GLN A 67 6.61 3.66 -14.65
C GLN A 67 6.65 4.42 -13.32
N LEU A 68 7.58 4.09 -12.42
CA LEU A 68 7.72 4.85 -11.17
C LEU A 68 8.23 6.27 -11.43
N ARG A 69 9.16 6.48 -12.36
CA ARG A 69 9.65 7.84 -12.67
C ARG A 69 8.54 8.80 -13.08
N SER A 70 7.58 8.33 -13.87
CA SER A 70 6.48 9.17 -14.37
C SER A 70 5.25 9.15 -13.46
N GLY A 71 5.01 8.06 -12.72
CA GLY A 71 3.78 7.85 -11.97
C GLY A 71 3.88 7.88 -10.45
N ASP A 72 5.05 7.57 -9.89
CA ASP A 72 5.30 7.48 -8.45
C ASP A 72 6.77 7.83 -8.17
N TYR A 73 7.09 9.11 -8.38
CA TYR A 73 8.47 9.60 -8.25
C TYR A 73 9.00 9.43 -6.82
N ASP A 74 8.11 9.51 -5.83
CA ASP A 74 8.40 9.27 -4.42
C ASP A 74 8.96 7.84 -4.24
N ALA A 75 8.26 6.82 -4.75
CA ALA A 75 8.75 5.45 -4.72
C ALA A 75 10.01 5.25 -5.57
N HIS A 76 10.14 5.96 -6.70
CA HIS A 76 11.35 5.93 -7.52
C HIS A 76 12.60 6.35 -6.71
N LEU A 77 12.48 7.36 -5.85
CA LEU A 77 13.54 7.82 -4.97
C LEU A 77 13.82 6.84 -3.82
N VAL A 78 12.78 6.38 -3.12
CA VAL A 78 12.91 5.43 -1.98
C VAL A 78 13.68 4.17 -2.40
N ARG A 79 13.44 3.64 -3.61
CA ARG A 79 14.14 2.45 -4.14
C ARG A 79 15.67 2.54 -4.02
N HIS A 80 16.27 3.71 -4.18
CA HIS A 80 17.73 3.87 -4.14
C HIS A 80 18.34 3.50 -2.79
N PHE A 81 17.54 3.56 -1.72
CA PHE A 81 17.96 3.25 -0.36
C PHE A 81 17.76 1.78 -0.01
N LEU A 82 16.91 1.04 -0.74
CA LEU A 82 16.68 -0.38 -0.47
C LEU A 82 17.92 -1.24 -0.81
N PRO A 83 18.16 -2.34 -0.07
CA PRO A 83 19.18 -3.33 -0.43
C PRO A 83 18.96 -3.90 -1.83
N ARG A 84 20.05 -4.16 -2.57
CA ARG A 84 19.98 -4.61 -3.98
C ARG A 84 19.06 -5.81 -4.19
N GLY A 85 19.11 -6.80 -3.29
CA GLY A 85 18.31 -8.04 -3.38
C GLY A 85 16.80 -7.87 -3.26
N VAL A 86 16.29 -6.68 -2.89
CA VAL A 86 14.85 -6.41 -2.73
C VAL A 86 14.34 -5.34 -3.69
N ARG A 87 15.24 -4.65 -4.41
CA ARG A 87 14.86 -3.56 -5.32
C ARG A 87 13.92 -4.01 -6.43
N ASP A 88 14.11 -5.20 -6.98
CA ASP A 88 13.27 -5.73 -8.06
C ASP A 88 11.87 -6.08 -7.56
N ALA A 89 11.77 -6.70 -6.37
CA ALA A 89 10.47 -6.91 -5.70
C ALA A 89 9.77 -5.56 -5.51
N TYR A 90 10.44 -4.61 -4.88
CA TYR A 90 9.87 -3.29 -4.63
C TYR A 90 9.40 -2.58 -5.92
N LEU A 91 10.21 -2.64 -6.99
CA LEU A 91 9.83 -2.11 -8.30
C LEU A 91 8.56 -2.76 -8.85
N ALA A 92 8.49 -4.09 -8.84
CA ALA A 92 7.33 -4.82 -9.32
C ALA A 92 6.07 -4.49 -8.49
N LEU A 93 6.21 -4.47 -7.16
CA LEU A 93 5.13 -4.15 -6.22
C LEU A 93 4.57 -2.74 -6.43
N ARG A 94 5.44 -1.73 -6.53
CA ARG A 94 5.02 -0.34 -6.74
C ARG A 94 4.47 -0.12 -8.15
N ALA A 95 5.01 -0.80 -9.16
CA ALA A 95 4.46 -0.75 -10.52
C ALA A 95 3.07 -1.39 -10.57
N LEU A 96 2.87 -2.56 -9.95
CA LEU A 96 1.55 -3.18 -9.80
C LEU A 96 0.59 -2.23 -9.09
N ASN A 97 1.03 -1.58 -8.01
CA ASN A 97 0.21 -0.61 -7.29
C ASN A 97 -0.24 0.55 -8.17
N LEU A 98 0.66 1.11 -8.98
CA LEU A 98 0.33 2.16 -9.93
C LEU A 98 -0.69 1.70 -10.98
N GLU A 99 -0.49 0.50 -11.55
CA GLU A 99 -1.42 -0.06 -12.53
C GLU A 99 -2.82 -0.21 -11.92
N LEU A 100 -2.93 -0.91 -10.78
CA LEU A 100 -4.22 -1.18 -10.13
C LEU A 100 -4.90 0.08 -9.62
N ALA A 101 -4.15 1.07 -9.10
CA ALA A 101 -4.72 2.32 -8.60
C ALA A 101 -5.32 3.19 -9.71
N ARG A 102 -4.84 3.07 -10.96
CA ARG A 102 -5.33 3.85 -12.12
C ARG A 102 -6.41 3.14 -12.91
N LEU A 103 -6.68 1.87 -12.61
CA LEU A 103 -7.63 1.07 -13.37
C LEU A 103 -9.04 1.69 -13.42
N PRO A 104 -9.62 2.21 -12.31
CA PRO A 104 -10.97 2.78 -12.36
C PRO A 104 -11.10 3.99 -13.30
N GLU A 105 -10.01 4.74 -13.50
CA GLU A 105 -9.98 5.93 -14.37
C GLU A 105 -9.63 5.60 -15.82
N THR A 106 -8.98 4.47 -16.08
CA THR A 106 -8.54 4.05 -17.42
C THR A 106 -9.49 3.07 -18.09
N VAL A 107 -10.45 2.49 -17.35
CA VAL A 107 -11.40 1.50 -17.86
C VAL A 107 -12.83 1.92 -17.55
N SER A 108 -13.57 2.34 -18.58
CA SER A 108 -14.97 2.76 -18.43
C SER A 108 -15.97 1.61 -18.41
N ASN A 109 -15.64 0.45 -18.98
CA ASN A 109 -16.51 -0.72 -19.03
C ASN A 109 -16.25 -1.63 -17.80
N PRO A 110 -17.22 -1.82 -16.89
CA PRO A 110 -17.03 -2.62 -15.68
C PRO A 110 -16.59 -4.07 -15.95
N THR A 111 -17.08 -4.69 -17.04
CA THR A 111 -16.71 -6.04 -17.44
C THR A 111 -15.23 -6.11 -17.82
N ILE A 112 -14.73 -5.11 -18.56
CA ILE A 112 -13.30 -5.02 -18.90
C ILE A 112 -12.47 -4.80 -17.64
N GLY A 113 -12.95 -3.97 -16.71
CA GLY A 113 -12.31 -3.75 -15.42
C GLY A 113 -12.17 -5.04 -14.62
N ALA A 114 -13.26 -5.82 -14.52
CA ALA A 114 -13.26 -7.12 -13.86
C ALA A 114 -12.30 -8.12 -14.53
N MET A 115 -12.27 -8.19 -15.87
CA MET A 115 -11.32 -9.04 -16.59
C MET A 115 -9.85 -8.67 -16.30
N ARG A 116 -9.52 -7.36 -16.24
CA ARG A 116 -8.16 -6.92 -15.89
C ARG A 116 -7.79 -7.24 -14.44
N MET A 117 -8.72 -7.09 -13.50
CA MET A 117 -8.49 -7.49 -12.11
C MET A 117 -8.27 -9.00 -11.98
N GLN A 118 -9.06 -9.80 -12.71
CA GLN A 118 -8.89 -11.25 -12.75
C GLN A 118 -7.55 -11.64 -13.35
N PHE A 119 -7.14 -10.99 -14.46
CA PHE A 119 -5.81 -11.17 -15.04
C PHE A 119 -4.71 -10.96 -14.00
N TRP A 120 -4.75 -9.89 -13.20
CA TRP A 120 -3.72 -9.64 -12.20
C TRP A 120 -3.73 -10.66 -11.05
N LYS A 121 -4.91 -11.14 -10.62
CA LYS A 121 -5.01 -12.23 -9.65
C LYS A 121 -4.34 -13.50 -10.16
N ASP A 122 -4.64 -13.88 -11.39
CA ASP A 122 -4.10 -15.08 -12.03
C ASP A 122 -2.60 -14.92 -12.34
N ALA A 123 -2.18 -13.76 -12.83
CA ALA A 123 -0.78 -13.44 -13.11
C ALA A 123 0.11 -13.59 -11.88
N VAL A 124 -0.32 -13.06 -10.73
CA VAL A 124 0.40 -13.26 -9.47
C VAL A 124 0.45 -14.73 -9.10
N ASN A 125 -0.68 -15.45 -9.12
CA ASN A 125 -0.71 -16.88 -8.80
C ASN A 125 0.24 -17.69 -9.69
N ASN A 126 0.12 -17.54 -11.01
CA ASN A 126 0.98 -18.20 -11.99
C ASN A 126 2.45 -17.85 -11.79
N THR A 127 2.78 -16.61 -11.40
CA THR A 127 4.14 -16.20 -11.07
C THR A 127 4.71 -16.97 -9.87
N PHE A 128 3.92 -17.18 -8.81
CA PHE A 128 4.32 -18.03 -7.68
C PHE A 128 4.44 -19.50 -8.07
N ASP A 129 3.62 -19.95 -9.04
CA ASP A 129 3.62 -21.32 -9.54
C ASP A 129 4.71 -21.56 -10.62
N GLY A 130 5.59 -20.58 -10.83
CA GLY A 130 6.74 -20.68 -11.74
C GLY A 130 6.41 -20.51 -13.22
N GLN A 131 5.24 -19.96 -13.53
CA GLN A 131 4.72 -19.70 -14.88
C GLN A 131 4.35 -18.21 -15.04
N PRO A 132 5.27 -17.26 -14.79
CA PRO A 132 4.94 -15.84 -14.91
C PRO A 132 4.49 -15.51 -16.35
N PRO A 133 3.36 -14.82 -16.54
CA PRO A 133 3.01 -14.35 -17.86
C PRO A 133 3.99 -13.26 -18.33
N ARG A 134 4.00 -13.01 -19.66
CA ARG A 134 5.04 -12.21 -20.35
C ARG A 134 4.82 -10.69 -20.26
N GLU A 135 4.24 -10.20 -19.18
CA GLU A 135 4.19 -8.79 -18.84
C GLU A 135 5.33 -8.40 -17.87
N PRO A 136 5.86 -7.16 -17.98
CA PRO A 136 7.02 -6.72 -17.21
C PRO A 136 6.93 -6.91 -15.69
N VAL A 137 5.77 -6.62 -15.09
CA VAL A 137 5.60 -6.67 -13.63
C VAL A 137 5.77 -8.09 -13.10
N SER A 138 5.14 -9.07 -13.74
CA SER A 138 5.21 -10.47 -13.32
C SER A 138 6.58 -11.09 -13.59
N MET A 139 7.22 -10.77 -14.71
CA MET A 139 8.60 -11.21 -14.98
C MET A 139 9.58 -10.68 -13.93
N LEU A 140 9.43 -9.42 -13.49
CA LEU A 140 10.29 -8.83 -12.46
C LEU A 140 9.99 -9.40 -11.07
N LEU A 141 8.71 -9.61 -10.74
CA LEU A 141 8.30 -10.27 -9.50
C LEU A 141 8.85 -11.71 -9.44
N TYR A 142 8.77 -12.46 -10.54
CA TYR A 142 9.34 -13.80 -10.65
C TYR A 142 10.84 -13.81 -10.37
N ALA A 143 11.61 -12.89 -11.00
CA ALA A 143 13.04 -12.76 -10.76
C ALA A 143 13.35 -12.45 -9.29
N ALA A 144 12.56 -11.58 -8.66
CA ALA A 144 12.72 -11.25 -7.24
C ALA A 144 12.40 -12.43 -6.31
N LEU A 145 11.36 -13.21 -6.62
CA LEU A 145 11.01 -14.44 -5.90
C LEU A 145 12.12 -15.50 -6.07
N ALA A 146 12.65 -15.70 -7.28
CA ALA A 146 13.78 -16.60 -7.51
C ALA A 146 15.02 -16.18 -6.69
N GLY A 147 15.31 -14.88 -6.64
CA GLY A 147 16.37 -14.33 -5.80
C GLY A 147 16.11 -14.46 -4.29
N LEU A 148 14.84 -14.44 -3.85
CA LEU A 148 14.47 -14.77 -2.47
C LEU A 148 14.70 -16.24 -2.17
N ALA A 149 14.20 -17.15 -3.01
CA ALA A 149 14.38 -18.59 -2.84
C ALA A 149 15.86 -18.97 -2.76
N ALA A 150 16.71 -18.37 -3.59
CA ALA A 150 18.15 -18.59 -3.54
C ALA A 150 18.79 -18.15 -2.19
N ARG A 151 18.27 -17.10 -1.56
CA ARG A 151 18.75 -16.60 -0.25
C ARG A 151 18.23 -17.42 0.94
N GLU A 152 17.03 -17.96 0.84
CA GLU A 152 16.40 -18.79 1.89
C GLU A 152 16.70 -20.30 1.75
N GLY A 153 17.32 -20.74 0.65
CA GLY A 153 17.57 -22.15 0.37
C GLY A 153 16.33 -22.91 -0.16
N GLY A 154 15.32 -22.20 -0.66
CA GLY A 154 14.09 -22.76 -1.21
C GLY A 154 12.89 -21.83 -1.04
N ALA A 155 11.71 -22.29 -1.48
CA ALA A 155 10.45 -21.59 -1.23
C ALA A 155 9.99 -21.83 0.22
N GLY A 156 10.47 -20.99 1.14
CA GLY A 156 10.14 -21.07 2.56
C GLY A 156 8.76 -20.49 2.92
N SER A 157 8.48 -20.39 4.22
CA SER A 157 7.21 -19.81 4.71
C SER A 157 6.99 -18.34 4.26
N SER A 158 8.05 -17.63 3.91
CA SER A 158 7.97 -16.26 3.37
C SER A 158 7.16 -16.21 2.07
N PHE A 159 7.26 -17.23 1.20
CA PHE A 159 6.48 -17.29 -0.05
C PHE A 159 4.98 -17.32 0.20
N SER A 160 4.53 -18.12 1.19
CA SER A 160 3.11 -18.23 1.52
C SER A 160 2.54 -16.91 2.05
N SER A 161 3.28 -16.23 2.92
CA SER A 161 2.94 -14.91 3.44
C SER A 161 2.89 -13.86 2.32
N ILE A 162 3.93 -13.78 1.49
CA ILE A 162 4.01 -12.85 0.35
C ILE A 162 2.84 -13.08 -0.62
N ARG A 163 2.52 -14.34 -0.95
CA ARG A 163 1.40 -14.69 -1.82
C ARG A 163 0.07 -14.25 -1.22
N PHE A 164 -0.15 -14.54 0.06
CA PHE A 164 -1.36 -14.12 0.79
C PHE A 164 -1.55 -12.60 0.72
N TRP A 165 -0.53 -11.84 1.12
CA TRP A 165 -0.58 -10.38 1.14
C TRP A 165 -0.84 -9.78 -0.24
N LEU A 166 -0.21 -10.31 -1.29
CA LEU A 166 -0.47 -9.87 -2.66
C LEU A 166 -1.90 -10.16 -3.12
N GLN A 167 -2.47 -11.31 -2.73
CA GLN A 167 -3.86 -11.63 -3.06
C GLN A 167 -4.86 -10.75 -2.28
N ARG A 168 -4.58 -10.44 -1.00
CA ARG A 168 -5.36 -9.45 -0.22
C ARG A 168 -5.31 -8.08 -0.87
N PHE A 169 -4.13 -7.63 -1.27
CA PHE A 169 -3.92 -6.36 -1.95
C PHE A 169 -4.75 -6.24 -3.23
N ILE A 170 -4.64 -7.23 -4.14
CA ILE A 170 -5.38 -7.22 -5.42
C ILE A 170 -6.89 -7.29 -5.18
N SER A 171 -7.33 -8.12 -4.23
CA SER A 171 -8.76 -8.24 -3.88
C SER A 171 -9.32 -6.94 -3.31
N THR A 172 -8.56 -6.23 -2.48
CA THR A 172 -8.94 -4.92 -1.95
C THR A 172 -9.05 -3.89 -3.07
N ARG A 173 -8.08 -3.84 -4.00
CA ARG A 173 -8.17 -2.97 -5.19
C ARG A 173 -9.40 -3.28 -6.04
N GLN A 174 -9.77 -4.56 -6.17
CA GLN A 174 -10.95 -4.98 -6.92
C GLN A 174 -12.25 -4.49 -6.26
N GLN A 175 -12.32 -4.54 -4.93
CA GLN A 175 -13.50 -4.10 -4.18
C GLN A 175 -13.81 -2.61 -4.39
N TYR A 176 -12.79 -1.78 -4.59
CA TYR A 176 -12.90 -0.33 -4.78
C TYR A 176 -12.82 0.09 -6.26
N MET A 177 -12.94 -0.85 -7.19
CA MET A 177 -12.85 -0.60 -8.63
C MET A 177 -14.00 0.28 -9.17
N ASP A 178 -15.08 0.43 -8.39
CA ASP A 178 -16.22 1.31 -8.66
C ASP A 178 -16.03 2.73 -8.10
N ASN A 179 -14.87 3.05 -7.50
CA ASN A 179 -14.61 4.32 -6.83
C ASN A 179 -15.63 4.66 -5.72
N ARG A 180 -16.19 3.63 -5.06
CA ARG A 180 -17.08 3.84 -3.91
C ARG A 180 -16.41 4.66 -2.80
N PRO A 181 -17.15 5.57 -2.14
CA PRO A 181 -16.60 6.38 -1.07
C PRO A 181 -16.34 5.56 0.20
N PHE A 182 -15.47 6.07 1.07
CA PHE A 182 -15.25 5.49 2.40
C PHE A 182 -16.35 5.96 3.34
N ALA A 183 -17.03 5.04 4.03
CA ALA A 183 -18.10 5.38 4.96
C ALA A 183 -17.62 6.25 6.13
N ASN A 184 -16.41 5.99 6.61
CA ASN A 184 -15.79 6.71 7.71
C ASN A 184 -14.26 6.66 7.66
N MET A 185 -13.59 7.40 8.55
CA MET A 185 -12.13 7.42 8.63
C MET A 185 -11.52 6.03 8.86
N ALA A 186 -12.15 5.16 9.65
CA ALA A 186 -11.68 3.80 9.89
C ALA A 186 -11.73 2.93 8.62
N ALA A 187 -12.74 3.09 7.76
CA ALA A 187 -12.81 2.40 6.47
C ALA A 187 -11.67 2.82 5.52
N LEU A 188 -11.27 4.10 5.56
CA LEU A 188 -10.12 4.59 4.81
C LEU A 188 -8.79 4.04 5.38
N GLU A 189 -8.67 3.90 6.70
CA GLU A 189 -7.51 3.28 7.34
C GLU A 189 -7.38 1.80 6.99
N GLU A 190 -8.48 1.06 7.03
CA GLU A 190 -8.50 -0.37 6.63
C GLU A 190 -8.14 -0.54 5.15
N TYR A 191 -8.61 0.36 4.29
CA TYR A 191 -8.18 0.38 2.90
C TYR A 191 -6.68 0.61 2.77
N ALA A 192 -6.12 1.55 3.53
CA ALA A 192 -4.70 1.87 3.50
C ALA A 192 -3.83 0.73 4.09
N GLU A 193 -4.32 0.04 5.11
CA GLU A 193 -3.72 -1.19 5.68
C GLU A 193 -3.65 -2.31 4.63
N SER A 194 -4.80 -2.61 4.03
CA SER A 194 -4.96 -3.65 3.02
C SER A 194 -4.32 -3.29 1.66
N THR A 195 -3.71 -2.10 1.53
CA THR A 195 -3.00 -1.68 0.32
C THR A 195 -1.56 -1.27 0.58
N TYR A 196 -1.32 -0.08 1.13
CA TYR A 196 0.01 0.47 1.28
C TYR A 196 0.81 -0.22 2.40
N ALA A 197 0.19 -0.55 3.53
CA ALA A 197 0.88 -1.32 4.58
C ALA A 197 1.18 -2.74 4.11
N THR A 198 0.22 -3.39 3.45
CA THR A 198 0.40 -4.70 2.83
C THR A 198 1.60 -4.75 1.88
N LEU A 199 1.81 -3.73 1.03
CA LEU A 199 3.00 -3.68 0.17
C LEU A 199 4.32 -3.51 0.96
N MET A 200 4.28 -2.83 2.11
CA MET A 200 5.43 -2.77 3.02
C MET A 200 5.71 -4.13 3.66
N TYR A 201 4.69 -4.86 4.11
CA TYR A 201 4.84 -6.22 4.64
C TYR A 201 5.48 -7.15 3.62
N VAL A 202 5.00 -7.12 2.37
CA VAL A 202 5.58 -7.90 1.28
C VAL A 202 7.04 -7.51 1.05
N THR A 203 7.38 -6.23 1.11
CA THR A 203 8.77 -5.75 0.96
C THR A 203 9.67 -6.20 2.12
N LEU A 204 9.16 -6.22 3.35
CA LEU A 204 9.86 -6.72 4.54
C LEU A 204 10.06 -8.25 4.48
N ALA A 205 9.04 -8.99 4.05
CA ALA A 205 9.13 -10.44 3.85
C ALA A 205 10.15 -10.80 2.75
N MET A 206 10.39 -9.92 1.77
CA MET A 206 11.46 -10.08 0.77
C MET A 206 12.88 -9.84 1.36
N LEU A 207 13.01 -9.25 2.55
CA LEU A 207 14.25 -9.08 3.33
C LEU A 207 14.54 -10.25 4.30
N PRO A 208 13.94 -11.42 4.06
CA PRO A 208 13.58 -12.43 5.08
C PRO A 208 13.60 -11.90 6.52
N LEU A 209 12.70 -10.96 6.79
CA LEU A 209 12.53 -10.35 8.11
C LEU A 209 11.17 -10.74 8.69
N ARG A 210 11.15 -11.19 9.95
CA ARG A 210 9.93 -11.43 10.71
C ARG A 210 10.10 -10.77 12.07
N SER A 211 9.45 -9.63 12.23
CA SER A 211 9.43 -8.89 13.50
C SER A 211 8.08 -8.22 13.59
N MET A 212 7.37 -8.51 14.68
CA MET A 212 6.07 -7.89 14.97
C MET A 212 6.23 -6.38 15.06
N HIS A 213 7.30 -5.89 15.71
CA HIS A 213 7.50 -4.46 15.87
C HIS A 213 7.79 -3.73 14.55
N VAL A 214 8.53 -4.36 13.62
CA VAL A 214 8.80 -3.76 12.31
C VAL A 214 7.55 -3.79 11.42
N ASP A 215 6.76 -4.87 11.48
CA ASP A 215 5.45 -4.92 10.82
C ASP A 215 4.50 -3.86 11.41
N HIS A 216 4.47 -3.70 12.73
CA HIS A 216 3.65 -2.70 13.39
C HIS A 216 4.03 -1.26 12.98
N LEU A 217 5.33 -0.96 12.88
CA LEU A 217 5.81 0.30 12.30
C LEU A 217 5.34 0.46 10.85
N ALA A 218 5.42 -0.60 10.05
CA ALA A 218 4.97 -0.59 8.66
C ALA A 218 3.45 -0.42 8.53
N SER A 219 2.63 -0.91 9.47
CA SER A 219 1.19 -0.65 9.52
C SER A 219 0.89 0.84 9.57
N HIS A 220 1.45 1.55 10.55
CA HIS A 220 1.23 2.98 10.69
C HIS A 220 1.77 3.79 9.51
N ILE A 221 2.98 3.48 9.05
CA ILE A 221 3.56 4.18 7.90
C ILE A 221 2.73 3.91 6.64
N GLY A 222 2.32 2.66 6.42
CA GLY A 222 1.48 2.26 5.30
C GLY A 222 0.12 2.94 5.32
N LYS A 223 -0.56 2.99 6.48
CA LYS A 223 -1.80 3.74 6.68
C LYS A 223 -1.62 5.22 6.34
N ALA A 224 -0.56 5.86 6.83
CA ALA A 224 -0.24 7.25 6.49
C ALA A 224 0.02 7.45 4.99
N CYS A 225 0.76 6.54 4.35
CA CYS A 225 1.02 6.57 2.92
C CYS A 225 -0.26 6.44 2.08
N GLY A 226 -1.15 5.52 2.45
CA GLY A 226 -2.42 5.33 1.75
C GLY A 226 -3.35 6.52 1.89
N ILE A 227 -3.49 7.09 3.09
CA ILE A 227 -4.27 8.31 3.30
C ILE A 227 -3.65 9.48 2.51
N ALA A 228 -2.32 9.65 2.53
CA ALA A 228 -1.64 10.68 1.74
C ALA A 228 -1.83 10.49 0.22
N ALA A 229 -1.95 9.24 -0.26
CA ALA A 229 -2.26 8.95 -1.66
C ALA A 229 -3.68 9.40 -2.04
N ILE A 230 -4.67 9.14 -1.19
CA ILE A 230 -6.06 9.62 -1.38
C ILE A 230 -6.11 11.15 -1.44
N LEU A 231 -5.45 11.83 -0.49
CA LEU A 231 -5.36 13.30 -0.48
C LEU A 231 -4.71 13.86 -1.75
N ARG A 232 -3.60 13.24 -2.20
CA ARG A 232 -2.90 13.62 -3.43
C ARG A 232 -3.76 13.39 -4.67
N GLY A 233 -4.70 12.45 -4.62
CA GLY A 233 -5.62 12.13 -5.71
C GLY A 233 -6.74 13.16 -5.91
N ILE A 234 -7.08 13.99 -4.90
CA ILE A 234 -8.22 14.91 -4.96
C ILE A 234 -8.21 15.80 -6.21
N PRO A 235 -7.13 16.52 -6.56
CA PRO A 235 -7.16 17.43 -7.70
C PRO A 235 -7.32 16.70 -9.02
N VAL A 236 -6.84 15.45 -9.10
CA VAL A 236 -6.98 14.62 -10.29
C VAL A 236 -8.40 14.09 -10.39
N LEU A 237 -8.91 13.48 -9.32
CA LEU A 237 -10.18 12.75 -9.34
C LEU A 237 -11.41 13.67 -9.33
N ALA A 238 -11.38 14.78 -8.59
CA ALA A 238 -12.54 15.66 -8.42
C ALA A 238 -12.67 16.73 -9.53
N SER A 239 -11.60 17.01 -10.29
CA SER A 239 -11.66 18.00 -11.36
C SER A 239 -12.50 17.50 -12.55
N PRO A 240 -13.41 18.33 -13.10
CA PRO A 240 -14.12 18.02 -14.33
C PRO A 240 -13.13 17.72 -15.47
N GLN A 241 -13.38 16.65 -16.23
CA GLN A 241 -12.60 16.41 -17.45
C GLN A 241 -12.97 17.44 -18.53
N PRO A 242 -12.01 17.92 -19.33
CA PRO A 242 -12.32 18.74 -20.50
C PRO A 242 -13.28 17.98 -21.43
N PRO A 243 -14.23 18.67 -22.09
CA PRO A 243 -15.13 18.02 -23.03
C PRO A 243 -14.33 17.30 -24.13
N PRO A 244 -14.79 16.11 -24.60
CA PRO A 244 -14.16 15.40 -25.70
C PRO A 244 -14.27 16.27 -26.96
N GLY A 245 -13.17 16.94 -27.31
CA GLY A 245 -13.14 17.98 -28.36
C GLY A 245 -11.94 18.92 -28.29
N GLY A 246 -11.23 18.97 -27.15
CA GLY A 246 -9.90 19.60 -27.07
C GLY A 246 -8.82 18.73 -27.72
N ALA A 247 -7.99 19.32 -28.57
CA ALA A 247 -7.03 18.70 -29.50
C ALA A 247 -5.87 17.85 -28.89
N ALA A 248 -6.05 17.21 -27.73
CA ALA A 248 -5.05 16.31 -27.16
C ALA A 248 -5.24 14.89 -27.72
N PRO A 249 -4.33 14.39 -28.58
CA PRO A 249 -4.31 12.97 -28.88
C PRO A 249 -3.99 12.23 -27.58
N HIS A 250 -4.78 11.20 -27.26
CA HIS A 250 -4.74 10.39 -26.01
C HIS A 250 -5.55 10.90 -24.81
N SER A 251 -6.68 11.59 -25.01
CA SER A 251 -7.60 11.87 -23.90
C SER A 251 -8.12 10.59 -23.25
N LEU A 252 -8.13 10.58 -21.91
CA LEU A 252 -8.76 9.52 -21.11
C LEU A 252 -10.26 9.45 -21.43
N PRO A 253 -10.91 8.28 -21.27
CA PRO A 253 -12.35 8.18 -21.43
C PRO A 253 -13.07 9.19 -20.52
N PRO A 254 -14.21 9.77 -20.95
CA PRO A 254 -14.99 10.64 -20.10
C PRO A 254 -15.37 9.87 -18.83
N ARG A 255 -15.12 10.49 -17.67
CA ARG A 255 -15.43 9.93 -16.36
C ARG A 255 -16.15 10.96 -15.50
N ASN A 256 -16.97 10.46 -14.60
CA ASN A 256 -17.54 11.30 -13.56
C ASN A 256 -16.43 11.68 -12.56
N PRO A 257 -16.42 12.93 -12.06
CA PRO A 257 -15.51 13.30 -10.99
C PRO A 257 -15.87 12.50 -9.72
N VAL A 258 -14.86 12.26 -8.90
CA VAL A 258 -14.97 11.45 -7.67
C VAL A 258 -14.25 12.16 -6.54
N LEU A 259 -14.86 12.18 -5.35
CA LEU A 259 -14.24 12.62 -4.10
C LEU A 259 -14.14 11.47 -3.10
N LEU A 260 -12.93 10.93 -2.91
CA LEU A 260 -12.68 9.78 -2.04
C LEU A 260 -12.37 10.15 -0.57
N LEU A 261 -12.93 11.25 -0.08
CA LEU A 261 -12.84 11.60 1.35
C LEU A 261 -13.90 10.84 2.16
N PRO A 262 -13.64 10.51 3.45
CA PRO A 262 -14.62 9.85 4.29
C PRO A 262 -15.94 10.61 4.41
N LEU A 263 -17.06 9.92 4.22
CA LEU A 263 -18.40 10.53 4.21
C LEU A 263 -18.78 11.16 5.55
N ASP A 264 -18.36 10.56 6.67
CA ASP A 264 -18.57 11.11 8.02
C ASP A 264 -17.88 12.47 8.19
N ILE A 265 -16.65 12.62 7.70
CA ILE A 265 -15.90 13.87 7.74
C ILE A 265 -16.57 14.90 6.83
N LEU A 266 -16.91 14.53 5.58
CA LEU A 266 -17.60 15.43 4.66
C LEU A 266 -18.92 15.95 5.25
N ALA A 267 -19.71 15.07 5.87
CA ALA A 267 -20.96 15.43 6.52
C ALA A 267 -20.75 16.36 7.72
N ASP A 268 -19.78 16.08 8.59
CA ASP A 268 -19.52 16.90 9.78
C ASP A 268 -19.09 18.33 9.44
N VAL A 269 -18.31 18.51 8.36
CA VAL A 269 -17.86 19.84 7.92
C VAL A 269 -18.77 20.48 6.86
N GLY A 270 -19.87 19.81 6.49
CA GLY A 270 -20.88 20.33 5.56
C GLY A 270 -20.45 20.39 4.09
N VAL A 271 -19.46 19.59 3.67
CA VAL A 271 -19.02 19.54 2.28
C VAL A 271 -20.03 18.78 1.43
N ARG A 272 -20.43 19.37 0.31
CA ARG A 272 -21.19 18.69 -0.76
C ARG A 272 -20.25 18.38 -1.91
N GLU A 273 -20.24 17.13 -2.36
CA GLU A 273 -19.40 16.70 -3.48
C GLU A 273 -19.61 17.53 -4.74
N GLU A 274 -20.87 17.85 -5.07
CA GLU A 274 -21.20 18.68 -6.22
C GLU A 274 -20.59 20.09 -6.17
N ASP A 275 -20.45 20.67 -4.97
CA ASP A 275 -19.77 21.95 -4.80
C ASP A 275 -18.28 21.83 -5.10
N VAL A 276 -17.65 20.71 -4.69
CA VAL A 276 -16.25 20.41 -5.04
C VAL A 276 -16.08 20.24 -6.55
N TYR A 277 -17.00 19.55 -7.22
CA TYR A 277 -16.93 19.34 -8.66
C TYR A 277 -17.11 20.63 -9.47
N ARG A 278 -17.93 21.57 -8.99
CA ARG A 278 -18.19 22.85 -9.66
C ARG A 278 -17.17 23.94 -9.32
N GLN A 279 -16.80 24.04 -8.05
CA GLN A 279 -16.05 25.17 -7.49
C GLN A 279 -14.59 24.80 -7.18
N GLY A 280 -14.25 23.51 -7.26
CA GLY A 280 -12.91 22.98 -6.98
C GLY A 280 -12.46 23.36 -5.57
N PRO A 281 -11.28 24.01 -5.42
CA PRO A 281 -10.75 24.38 -4.10
C PRO A 281 -11.63 25.37 -3.33
N ALA A 282 -12.55 26.09 -3.99
CA ALA A 282 -13.42 27.07 -3.35
C ALA A 282 -14.66 26.47 -2.68
N ALA A 283 -14.87 25.15 -2.78
CA ALA A 283 -16.01 24.47 -2.17
C ALA A 283 -16.02 24.63 -0.64
N PRO A 284 -17.13 25.09 -0.03
CA PRO A 284 -17.21 25.30 1.40
C PRO A 284 -16.87 24.02 2.20
N GLY A 285 -15.99 24.15 3.18
CA GLY A 285 -15.58 23.07 4.08
C GLY A 285 -14.52 22.11 3.54
N LEU A 286 -14.14 22.19 2.26
CA LEU A 286 -13.23 21.20 1.66
C LEU A 286 -11.85 21.19 2.32
N SER A 287 -11.26 22.36 2.56
CA SER A 287 -9.96 22.48 3.24
C SER A 287 -9.99 21.92 4.66
N GLU A 288 -11.10 22.10 5.39
CA GLU A 288 -11.31 21.54 6.72
C GLU A 288 -11.45 20.00 6.68
N ALA A 289 -12.18 19.44 5.69
CA ALA A 289 -12.21 17.99 5.49
C ALA A 289 -10.82 17.42 5.20
N VAL A 290 -10.07 18.07 4.30
CA VAL A 290 -8.69 17.70 3.96
C VAL A 290 -7.78 17.80 5.17
N PHE A 291 -7.91 18.85 5.99
CA PHE A 291 -7.17 19.02 7.24
C PHE A 291 -7.38 17.86 8.21
N ARG A 292 -8.63 17.45 8.43
CA ARG A 292 -8.97 16.35 9.36
C ARG A 292 -8.38 15.02 8.91
N VAL A 293 -8.52 14.70 7.62
CA VAL A 293 -7.93 13.48 7.03
C VAL A 293 -6.40 13.51 7.05
N ALA A 294 -5.79 14.66 6.71
CA ALA A 294 -4.34 14.86 6.79
C ALA A 294 -3.81 14.74 8.22
N THR A 295 -4.55 15.24 9.20
CA THR A 295 -4.22 15.11 10.62
C THR A 295 -4.15 13.64 11.02
N ARG A 296 -5.11 12.82 10.58
CA ARG A 296 -5.11 11.38 10.89
C ARG A 296 -3.92 10.64 10.27
N ALA A 297 -3.52 10.99 9.05
CA ALA A 297 -2.30 10.47 8.44
C ALA A 297 -1.04 10.87 9.23
N ASN A 298 -0.98 12.13 9.68
CA ASN A 298 0.14 12.61 10.48
C ASN A 298 0.18 11.97 11.88
N ASP A 299 -0.97 11.70 12.50
CA ASP A 299 -1.06 10.96 13.77
C ASP A 299 -0.36 9.60 13.67
N HIS A 300 -0.60 8.85 12.58
CA HIS A 300 0.11 7.59 12.33
C HIS A 300 1.63 7.76 12.20
N LEU A 301 2.11 8.83 11.55
CA LEU A 301 3.54 9.11 11.47
C LEU A 301 4.14 9.50 12.84
N ILE A 302 3.38 10.19 13.69
CA ILE A 302 3.79 10.49 15.07
C ILE A 302 3.91 9.18 15.85
N THR A 303 2.88 8.32 15.82
CA THR A 303 2.89 7.03 16.50
C THR A 303 4.06 6.16 16.05
N ALA A 304 4.32 6.06 14.74
CA ALA A 304 5.47 5.33 14.22
C ALA A 304 6.81 5.87 14.73
N ARG A 305 6.97 7.19 14.88
CA ARG A 305 8.19 7.79 15.46
C ARG A 305 8.34 7.50 16.94
N GLU A 306 7.24 7.54 17.69
CA GLU A 306 7.22 7.21 19.11
C GLU A 306 7.59 5.74 19.33
N MET A 307 6.97 4.82 18.58
CA MET A 307 7.34 3.40 18.60
C MET A 307 8.81 3.19 18.24
N LEU A 308 9.29 3.82 17.16
CA LEU A 308 10.69 3.71 16.73
C LEU A 308 11.66 4.16 17.84
N LYS A 309 11.30 5.20 18.59
CA LYS A 309 12.07 5.68 19.74
C LYS A 309 12.05 4.66 20.89
N ASN A 310 10.89 4.09 21.21
CA ASN A 310 10.73 3.12 22.29
C ASN A 310 11.50 1.82 22.00
N ILE A 311 11.32 1.25 20.80
CA ILE A 311 12.02 0.03 20.36
C ILE A 311 13.54 0.21 20.44
N ARG A 312 14.06 1.38 20.04
CA ARG A 312 15.50 1.70 20.15
C ARG A 312 16.00 1.86 21.58
N ALA A 313 15.13 2.23 22.50
CA ALA A 313 15.41 2.25 23.93
C ALA A 313 15.27 0.87 24.58
N GLY A 314 14.92 -0.18 23.81
CA GLY A 314 14.63 -1.52 24.32
C GLY A 314 13.33 -1.58 25.12
N GLN A 315 12.39 -0.68 24.82
CA GLN A 315 11.09 -0.56 25.49
C GLN A 315 9.98 -1.10 24.59
N ASP A 316 8.84 -1.40 25.21
CA ASP A 316 7.59 -1.72 24.52
C ASP A 316 7.20 -0.63 23.51
N PRO A 317 6.70 -0.96 22.30
CA PRO A 317 6.30 0.02 21.30
C PRO A 317 5.32 1.09 21.80
N GLY A 318 4.52 0.77 22.82
CA GLY A 318 3.63 1.70 23.52
C GLY A 318 2.14 1.41 23.35
N HIS A 319 1.78 0.49 22.46
CA HIS A 319 0.44 -0.07 22.32
C HIS A 319 0.46 -1.38 21.52
N ASP A 320 -0.62 -2.16 21.65
CA ASP A 320 -0.78 -3.44 20.98
C ASP A 320 -0.88 -3.29 19.45
N TYR A 321 -0.43 -4.31 18.73
CA TYR A 321 -0.54 -4.37 17.28
C TYR A 321 -1.85 -5.04 16.87
N GLU A 322 -2.84 -4.25 16.44
CA GLU A 322 -4.18 -4.75 16.13
C GLU A 322 -4.24 -5.82 15.03
N HIS A 323 -3.21 -5.92 14.17
CA HIS A 323 -3.13 -6.88 13.07
C HIS A 323 -2.18 -8.06 13.34
N GLU A 324 -1.64 -8.21 14.55
CA GLU A 324 -0.65 -9.26 14.86
C GLU A 324 -1.11 -10.68 14.55
N GLY A 325 -2.41 -10.94 14.70
CA GLY A 325 -3.03 -12.25 14.50
C GLY A 325 -3.56 -12.50 13.09
N GLU A 326 -3.39 -11.55 12.16
CA GLU A 326 -3.88 -11.73 10.79
C GLU A 326 -3.09 -12.82 10.05
N THR A 327 -3.81 -13.59 9.24
CA THR A 327 -3.20 -14.54 8.31
C THR A 327 -2.09 -13.83 7.52
N GLY A 328 -0.91 -14.43 7.45
CA GLY A 328 0.24 -13.87 6.72
C GLY A 328 1.28 -13.21 7.63
N HIS A 329 0.93 -12.75 8.83
CA HIS A 329 1.90 -12.46 9.87
C HIS A 329 2.32 -13.77 10.53
N THR A 330 3.62 -13.97 10.68
CA THR A 330 4.15 -15.18 11.32
C THR A 330 5.42 -14.81 12.04
N TYR A 331 5.40 -14.90 13.36
CA TYR A 331 6.51 -14.54 14.22
C TYR A 331 7.04 -15.80 14.92
N ALA A 332 8.33 -15.82 15.24
CA ALA A 332 8.84 -16.84 16.16
C ALA A 332 8.24 -16.58 17.54
N ALA A 333 8.11 -17.62 18.37
CA ALA A 333 7.74 -17.43 19.77
C ALA A 333 8.75 -16.49 20.44
N GLU A 334 8.27 -15.59 21.29
CA GLU A 334 9.10 -14.64 22.04
C GLU A 334 9.98 -15.39 23.04
N ASP A 335 11.16 -15.85 22.60
CA ASP A 335 12.21 -16.28 23.50
C ASP A 335 12.85 -15.00 24.08
N GLY A 336 12.99 -14.92 25.41
CA GLY A 336 13.27 -13.71 26.20
C GLY A 336 14.53 -12.88 25.90
N GLU A 337 15.20 -13.07 24.76
CA GLU A 337 16.25 -12.19 24.21
C GLU A 337 15.69 -11.03 23.33
N GLY A 338 14.36 -10.89 23.25
CA GLY A 338 13.63 -10.05 22.30
C GLY A 338 14.24 -8.68 21.97
N GLY A 339 14.70 -7.90 22.97
CA GLY A 339 15.18 -6.53 22.72
C GLY A 339 16.36 -6.41 21.73
N ARG A 340 17.32 -7.35 21.73
CA ARG A 340 18.48 -7.27 20.80
C ARG A 340 18.10 -7.70 19.40
N ASP A 341 17.28 -8.73 19.28
CA ASP A 341 16.82 -9.26 18.00
C ASP A 341 15.88 -8.28 17.31
N GLU A 342 15.03 -7.59 18.07
CA GLU A 342 14.17 -6.52 17.55
C GLU A 342 14.96 -5.32 17.04
N LEU A 343 16.02 -4.90 17.74
CA LEU A 343 16.88 -3.82 17.24
C LEU A 343 17.61 -4.23 15.95
N ARG A 344 18.07 -5.47 15.85
CA ARG A 344 18.70 -6.01 14.64
C ARG A 344 17.69 -6.10 13.50
N ALA A 345 16.46 -6.53 13.79
CA ALA A 345 15.38 -6.60 12.82
C ALA A 345 15.05 -5.20 12.29
N LEU A 346 14.92 -4.22 13.18
CA LEU A 346 14.72 -2.83 12.83
C LEU A 346 15.83 -2.29 11.92
N GLN A 347 17.10 -2.55 12.24
CA GLN A 347 18.24 -2.12 11.40
C GLN A 347 18.17 -2.72 9.99
N ARG A 348 17.76 -3.98 9.86
CA ARG A 348 17.60 -4.65 8.56
C ARG A 348 16.40 -4.13 7.76
N GLY A 349 15.30 -3.80 8.44
CA GLY A 349 14.05 -3.33 7.83
C GLY A 349 13.96 -1.80 7.63
N PHE A 350 14.85 -1.02 8.25
CA PHE A 350 14.72 0.44 8.34
C PHE A 350 14.50 1.12 6.98
N ASN A 351 15.19 0.66 5.93
CA ASN A 351 15.11 1.32 4.62
C ASN A 351 13.74 1.17 3.96
N VAL A 352 12.94 0.17 4.35
CA VAL A 352 11.53 0.04 3.93
C VAL A 352 10.67 1.10 4.63
N LEU A 353 10.99 1.42 5.89
CA LEU A 353 10.28 2.44 6.68
C LEU A 353 10.52 3.87 6.16
N LEU A 354 11.45 4.08 5.23
CA LEU A 354 11.67 5.38 4.58
C LEU A 354 10.47 5.86 3.74
N GLU A 355 9.49 4.99 3.47
CA GLU A 355 8.17 5.37 2.91
C GLU A 355 7.45 6.44 3.75
N ALA A 356 7.78 6.56 5.05
CA ALA A 356 7.28 7.64 5.91
C ALA A 356 7.71 9.04 5.43
N ILE A 357 8.88 9.15 4.77
CA ILE A 357 9.46 10.44 4.39
C ILE A 357 8.67 11.12 3.27
N PRO A 358 8.35 10.47 2.13
CA PRO A 358 7.47 11.07 1.13
C PRO A 358 6.06 11.41 1.66
N ALA A 359 5.49 10.56 2.53
CA ALA A 359 4.20 10.85 3.15
C ALA A 359 4.27 12.14 4.00
N GLN A 360 5.27 12.26 4.86
CA GLN A 360 5.49 13.47 5.66
C GLN A 360 5.76 14.70 4.79
N ASP A 361 6.56 14.57 3.73
CA ASP A 361 6.87 15.67 2.80
C ASP A 361 5.60 16.19 2.12
N TYR A 362 4.73 15.29 1.63
CA TYR A 362 3.45 15.67 1.06
C TYR A 362 2.55 16.37 2.08
N LEU A 363 2.38 15.80 3.29
CA LEU A 363 1.55 16.41 4.34
C LEU A 363 2.06 17.81 4.75
N THR A 364 3.38 18.00 4.80
CA THR A 364 4.00 19.30 5.10
C THR A 364 3.74 20.33 3.99
N ARG A 365 3.79 19.90 2.73
CA ARG A 365 3.45 20.77 1.58
C ARG A 365 1.96 21.08 1.53
N LEU A 366 1.10 20.12 1.88
CA LEU A 366 -0.34 20.31 2.02
C LEU A 366 -0.66 21.33 3.11
N GLU A 367 -0.02 21.24 4.28
CA GLU A 367 -0.14 22.26 5.33
C GLU A 367 0.34 23.64 4.84
N THR A 368 1.45 23.69 4.10
CA THR A 368 1.96 24.96 3.55
C THR A 368 1.00 25.58 2.54
N ALA A 369 0.17 24.77 1.88
CA ALA A 369 -0.90 25.18 0.99
C ALA A 369 -2.23 25.44 1.73
N ASP A 370 -2.21 25.52 3.07
CA ASP A 370 -3.40 25.71 3.91
C ASP A 370 -4.49 24.65 3.66
N PHE A 371 -4.04 23.40 3.49
CA PHE A 371 -4.88 22.23 3.20
C PHE A 371 -5.69 22.32 1.89
N ASP A 372 -5.34 23.25 1.00
CA ASP A 372 -5.80 23.24 -0.38
C ASP A 372 -5.02 22.20 -1.20
N ALA A 373 -5.64 21.04 -1.41
CA ALA A 373 -5.06 19.94 -2.18
C ALA A 373 -4.72 20.33 -3.64
N PHE A 374 -5.42 21.31 -4.23
CA PHE A 374 -5.22 21.74 -5.62
C PHE A 374 -3.99 22.66 -5.78
N ARG A 375 -3.48 23.22 -4.67
CA ARG A 375 -2.31 24.13 -4.69
C ARG A 375 -1.00 23.47 -4.31
N VAL A 376 -0.99 22.17 -3.99
CA VAL A 376 0.21 21.44 -3.59
C VAL A 376 1.16 21.28 -4.78
N LYS A 377 2.31 21.95 -4.72
CA LYS A 377 3.37 21.85 -5.73
C LYS A 377 4.39 20.76 -5.38
N SER A 378 5.10 20.24 -6.37
CA SER A 378 6.24 19.34 -6.13
C SER A 378 7.35 20.03 -5.34
N GLY A 379 8.00 19.27 -4.45
CA GLY A 379 9.11 19.76 -3.64
C GLY A 379 10.45 19.17 -4.10
N TRP A 380 11.52 19.96 -4.07
CA TRP A 380 12.87 19.50 -4.43
C TRP A 380 13.63 18.87 -3.25
N LYS A 381 13.13 19.03 -2.02
CA LYS A 381 13.83 18.62 -0.78
C LYS A 381 13.80 17.12 -0.51
N LEU A 382 12.88 16.38 -1.15
CA LEU A 382 12.62 14.97 -0.85
C LEU A 382 13.87 14.06 -0.95
N PRO A 383 14.72 14.14 -2.01
CA PRO A 383 15.95 13.35 -2.07
C PRO A 383 16.90 13.59 -0.88
N TRP A 384 17.03 14.86 -0.44
CA TRP A 384 17.86 15.22 0.71
C TRP A 384 17.25 14.73 2.03
N SER A 385 15.94 14.86 2.19
CA SER A 385 15.22 14.32 3.36
C SER A 385 15.39 12.81 3.49
N LEU A 386 15.28 12.07 2.38
CA LEU A 386 15.52 10.62 2.35
C LEU A 386 16.96 10.27 2.71
N TYR A 387 17.95 10.96 2.13
CA TYR A 387 19.36 10.75 2.46
C TYR A 387 19.66 11.03 3.94
N ARG A 388 19.10 12.10 4.49
CA ARG A 388 19.24 12.45 5.92
C ARG A 388 18.57 11.41 6.81
N ALA A 389 17.37 10.96 6.44
CA ALA A 389 16.64 9.93 7.16
C ALA A 389 17.41 8.60 7.19
N GLN A 390 17.95 8.19 6.04
CA GLN A 390 18.83 7.02 5.93
C GLN A 390 20.08 7.15 6.80
N SER A 391 20.80 8.27 6.72
CA SER A 391 22.09 8.45 7.42
C SER A 391 21.94 8.59 8.94
N THR A 392 20.89 9.27 9.39
CA THR A 392 20.59 9.41 10.83
C THR A 392 19.75 8.27 11.38
N GLN A 393 19.28 7.38 10.50
CA GLN A 393 18.28 6.35 10.80
C GLN A 393 17.05 6.97 11.48
N LYS A 394 16.45 8.05 10.97
CA LYS A 394 15.24 8.67 11.58
C LYS A 394 14.18 8.94 10.52
N ILE A 395 12.90 8.80 10.86
CA ILE A 395 11.74 9.08 9.99
C ILE A 395 10.94 10.30 10.44
#